data_AF-A0A9E3U810-F1
#
_entry.id   AF-A0A9E3U810-F1
#
_cell.length_a   1.000
_cell.length_b   1.000
_cell.length_c   1.000
_cell.angle_alpha   90.00
_cell.angle_beta   90.00
_cell.angle_gamma   90.00
#
_symmetry.space_group_name_H-M   'P 1'
#
loop_
_entity.id
_entity.type
_entity.pdbx_description
1 polymer ?
#
loop_
_entity_poly.entity_id
_entity_poly.type
_entity_poly.pdbx_seq_one_letter_code
_entity_poly.pdbx_strand_id
1 'polypeptide(L)'
;PESLIRVAYDAEISAAGGPALRILVLGQAAFAMLGLATTIIVRLGRERRAMTLTALALGLLVAACIVLVPNAPFGRGQIMAAATAAAGALGISLVFGVVSARRTAGAFIPLKTALRVGICIAVTAALGMYLPRFGKVVTLLVAPAIALGYVVALVVMGELGKSDLAMVLAIVRPKKRA
;
A
#
# COMPACT_ATOMS: atom_id res chain seq x y z
N PRO A 1 2.59 -0.43 13.97
CA PRO A 1 3.89 -0.52 13.26
C PRO A 1 5.11 -0.47 14.19
N GLU A 2 5.13 0.37 15.24
CA GLU A 2 6.24 0.46 16.20
C GLU A 2 6.66 -0.89 16.80
N SER A 3 5.66 -1.72 17.12
CA SER A 3 5.86 -3.02 17.73
C SER A 3 6.50 -4.06 16.80
N LEU A 4 6.41 -3.88 15.47
CA LEU A 4 7.14 -4.69 14.48
C LEU A 4 8.57 -4.17 14.31
N ILE A 5 8.78 -2.85 14.32
CA ILE A 5 10.13 -2.26 14.24
C ILE A 5 10.95 -2.67 15.47
N ARG A 6 10.33 -2.71 16.66
CA ARG A 6 10.97 -3.12 17.92
C ARG A 6 11.42 -4.60 17.94
N VAL A 7 10.97 -5.42 16.98
CA VAL A 7 11.49 -6.78 16.82
C VAL A 7 12.92 -6.75 16.26
N ALA A 8 13.20 -5.83 15.34
CA ALA A 8 14.48 -5.73 14.61
C ALA A 8 15.40 -4.59 15.08
N TYR A 9 14.86 -3.53 15.70
CA TYR A 9 15.61 -2.32 16.08
C TYR A 9 15.31 -1.91 17.53
N ASP A 10 16.21 -1.08 18.08
CA ASP A 10 16.08 -0.53 19.42
C ASP A 10 14.86 0.37 19.60
N ALA A 11 14.45 0.54 20.87
CA ALA A 11 13.22 1.24 21.24
C ALA A 11 13.17 2.68 20.69
N GLU A 12 14.30 3.37 20.65
CA GLU A 12 14.40 4.76 20.18
C GLU A 12 14.20 4.89 18.66
N ILE A 13 14.77 3.96 17.88
CA ILE A 13 14.59 3.85 16.43
C ILE A 13 13.15 3.42 16.11
N SER A 14 12.58 2.53 16.92
CA SER A 14 11.20 2.07 16.73
C SER A 14 10.16 3.17 16.93
N ALA A 15 10.39 4.07 17.89
CA ALA A 15 9.53 5.22 18.15
C ALA A 15 9.67 6.29 17.04
N ALA A 16 10.88 6.48 16.49
CA ALA A 16 11.12 7.40 15.39
C ALA A 16 10.53 6.91 14.05
N GLY A 17 10.65 5.61 13.75
CA GLY A 17 10.20 5.02 12.49
C GLY A 17 8.69 4.73 12.42
N GLY A 18 8.01 4.64 13.56
CA GLY A 18 6.58 4.32 13.66
C GLY A 18 5.67 5.19 12.78
N PRO A 19 5.72 6.53 12.90
CA PRO A 19 4.86 7.40 12.10
C PRO A 19 5.29 7.49 10.63
N ALA A 20 6.59 7.39 10.33
CA ALA A 20 7.10 7.38 8.97
C ALA A 20 6.61 6.16 8.19
N LEU A 21 6.59 4.98 8.83
CA LEU A 21 6.01 3.77 8.23
C LEU A 21 4.51 3.90 7.94
N ARG A 22 3.75 4.63 8.76
CA ARG A 22 2.32 4.86 8.48
C ARG A 22 2.13 5.61 7.17
N ILE A 23 2.96 6.62 6.92
CA ILE A 23 2.95 7.40 5.68
C ILE A 23 3.42 6.54 4.50
N LEU A 24 4.51 5.79 4.68
CA LEU A 24 5.05 4.91 3.64
C LEU A 24 4.08 3.79 3.23
N VAL A 25 3.24 3.28 4.14
CA VAL A 25 2.20 2.30 3.80
C VAL A 25 1.19 2.90 2.80
N LEU A 26 0.83 4.17 2.94
CA LEU A 26 -0.03 4.85 1.96
C LEU A 26 0.69 4.99 0.61
N GLY A 27 1.97 5.36 0.64
CA GLY A 27 2.82 5.39 -0.56
C GLY A 27 2.90 4.03 -1.26
N GLN A 28 3.04 2.95 -0.50
CA GLN A 28 3.11 1.59 -1.02
C GLN A 28 1.79 1.17 -1.68
N ALA A 29 0.65 1.52 -1.08
CA ALA A 29 -0.65 1.29 -1.70
C ALA A 29 -0.78 2.05 -3.03
N ALA A 30 -0.32 3.32 -3.06
CA ALA A 30 -0.32 4.11 -4.27
C ALA A 30 0.58 3.51 -5.37
N PHE A 31 1.77 3.03 -4.99
CA PHE A 31 2.70 2.37 -5.88
C PHE A 31 2.15 1.05 -6.45
N ALA A 32 1.52 0.23 -5.62
CA ALA A 32 0.88 -1.02 -6.07
C ALA A 32 -0.21 -0.74 -7.10
N MET A 33 -1.06 0.27 -6.84
CA MET A 33 -2.11 0.70 -7.77
C MET A 33 -1.54 1.28 -9.07
N LEU A 34 -0.43 2.02 -9.00
CA LEU A 34 0.28 2.50 -10.18
C LEU A 34 0.80 1.32 -11.03
N GLY A 35 1.33 0.27 -10.39
CA GLY A 35 1.73 -0.98 -11.03
C GLY A 35 0.58 -1.70 -11.74
N LEU A 36 -0.61 -1.71 -11.15
CA LEU A 36 -1.80 -2.24 -11.82
C LEU A 36 -2.20 -1.38 -13.04
N ALA A 37 -2.18 -0.06 -12.90
CA ALA A 37 -2.48 0.85 -14.01
C ALA A 37 -1.50 0.69 -15.18
N THR A 38 -0.20 0.59 -14.90
CA THR A 38 0.83 0.36 -15.93
C THR A 38 0.64 -1.00 -16.59
N THR A 39 0.32 -2.05 -15.83
CA THR A 39 0.04 -3.40 -16.38
C THR A 39 -1.14 -3.39 -17.34
N ILE A 40 -2.23 -2.69 -17.01
CA ILE A 40 -3.39 -2.54 -17.90
C ILE A 40 -2.98 -1.82 -19.20
N ILE A 41 -2.22 -0.73 -19.10
CA ILE A 41 -1.77 0.06 -20.24
C ILE A 41 -0.84 -0.75 -21.16
N VAL A 42 0.09 -1.52 -20.59
CA VAL A 42 0.97 -2.44 -21.34
C VAL A 42 0.16 -3.50 -22.05
N ARG A 43 -0.82 -4.12 -21.38
CA ARG A 43 -1.71 -5.14 -22.00
C ARG A 43 -2.53 -4.59 -23.17
N LEU A 44 -2.78 -3.29 -23.21
CA LEU A 44 -3.45 -2.59 -24.32
C LEU A 44 -2.48 -2.14 -25.43
N GLY A 45 -1.22 -2.63 -25.43
CA GLY A 45 -0.21 -2.34 -26.44
C GLY A 45 0.40 -0.93 -26.34
N ARG A 46 0.19 -0.21 -25.23
CA ARG A 46 0.67 1.18 -25.05
C ARG A 46 1.89 1.26 -24.14
N GLU A 47 2.88 0.43 -24.39
CA GLU A 47 4.10 0.29 -23.58
C GLU A 47 4.82 1.62 -23.34
N ARG A 48 4.92 2.49 -24.36
CA ARG A 48 5.52 3.82 -24.21
C ARG A 48 4.84 4.67 -23.14
N ARG A 49 3.51 4.57 -23.00
CA ARG A 49 2.78 5.32 -21.97
C ARG A 49 3.02 4.77 -20.57
N ALA A 50 3.13 3.44 -20.45
CA ALA A 50 3.49 2.82 -19.18
C ALA A 50 4.92 3.22 -18.77
N MET A 51 5.85 3.22 -19.71
CA MET A 51 7.22 3.69 -19.49
C MET A 51 7.26 5.14 -19.01
N THR A 52 6.51 6.04 -19.67
CA THR A 52 6.45 7.45 -19.25
C THR A 52 5.88 7.64 -17.85
N LEU A 53 4.90 6.82 -17.44
CA LEU A 53 4.33 6.90 -16.09
C LEU A 53 5.34 6.46 -15.03
N THR A 54 6.06 5.37 -15.28
CA THR A 54 7.10 4.90 -14.35
C THR A 54 8.26 5.88 -14.28
N ALA A 55 8.69 6.45 -15.42
CA ALA A 55 9.72 7.48 -15.47
C ALA A 55 9.29 8.76 -14.73
N LEU A 56 8.03 9.19 -14.89
CA LEU A 56 7.45 10.31 -14.15
C LEU A 56 7.44 10.04 -12.65
N ALA A 57 7.06 8.84 -12.22
CA ALA A 57 7.07 8.46 -10.81
C ALA A 57 8.46 8.51 -10.20
N LEU A 58 9.46 7.97 -10.90
CA LEU A 58 10.85 8.04 -10.48
C LEU A 58 11.34 9.49 -10.43
N GLY A 59 11.05 10.28 -11.46
CA GLY A 59 11.46 11.68 -11.54
C GLY A 59 10.88 12.53 -10.40
N LEU A 60 9.58 12.38 -10.13
CA LEU A 60 8.91 13.05 -9.01
C LEU A 60 9.49 12.62 -7.66
N LEU A 61 9.78 11.33 -7.47
CA LEU A 61 10.38 10.82 -6.26
C LEU A 61 11.77 11.41 -6.02
N VAL A 62 12.63 11.37 -7.04
CA VAL A 62 13.99 11.92 -6.97
C VAL A 62 13.95 13.42 -6.70
N ALA A 63 13.12 14.16 -7.42
CA ALA A 63 12.95 15.60 -7.20
C ALA A 63 12.45 15.92 -5.79
N ALA A 64 11.43 15.20 -5.32
CA ALA A 64 10.90 15.38 -3.97
C ALA A 64 11.96 15.06 -2.90
N CYS A 65 12.75 14.00 -3.08
CA CYS A 65 13.82 13.66 -2.15
C CYS A 65 14.95 14.71 -2.13
N ILE A 66 15.36 15.21 -3.29
CA ILE A 66 16.40 16.25 -3.39
C ILE A 66 15.94 17.57 -2.75
N VAL A 67 14.65 17.90 -2.83
CA VAL A 67 14.13 19.15 -2.25
C VAL A 67 13.77 19.00 -0.78
N LEU A 68 13.06 17.93 -0.36
CA LEU A 68 12.52 17.85 1.00
C LEU A 68 13.52 17.32 2.03
N VAL A 69 14.43 16.40 1.65
CA VAL A 69 15.32 15.73 2.62
C VAL A 69 16.43 16.65 3.14
N PRO A 70 17.12 17.45 2.30
CA PRO A 70 18.19 18.34 2.78
C PRO A 70 17.68 19.49 3.63
N ASN A 71 16.43 19.93 3.42
CA ASN A 71 15.81 21.03 4.16
C ASN A 71 15.23 20.62 5.52
N ALA A 72 15.24 19.32 5.85
CA ALA A 72 14.69 18.82 7.10
C ALA A 72 15.78 18.69 8.19
N PRO A 73 15.42 18.91 9.48
CA PRO A 73 16.37 18.73 10.57
C PRO A 73 16.83 17.26 10.67
N PHE A 74 18.12 17.07 10.91
CA PHE A 74 18.75 15.76 11.04
C PHE A 74 18.04 14.87 12.07
N GLY A 75 17.97 13.57 11.78
CA GLY A 75 17.28 12.59 12.62
C GLY A 75 15.82 12.39 12.21
N ARG A 76 14.87 12.59 13.14
CA ARG A 76 13.44 12.28 12.92
C ARG A 76 12.82 13.10 11.78
N GLY A 77 13.23 14.35 11.63
CA GLY A 77 12.74 15.25 10.58
C GLY A 77 13.04 14.73 9.18
N GLN A 78 14.28 14.28 8.94
CA GLN A 78 14.68 13.68 7.67
C GLN A 78 13.92 12.40 7.32
N ILE A 79 13.67 11.53 8.31
CA ILE A 79 12.90 10.29 8.08
C ILE A 79 11.45 10.62 7.67
N MET A 80 10.82 11.60 8.33
CA MET A 80 9.49 12.06 7.97
C MET A 80 9.47 12.72 6.59
N ALA A 81 10.44 13.58 6.29
CA ALA A 81 10.56 14.26 5.01
C ALA A 81 10.76 13.28 3.84
N ALA A 82 11.57 12.24 4.04
CA ALA A 82 11.74 11.18 3.04
C ALA A 82 10.46 10.37 2.85
N ALA A 83 9.76 10.03 3.94
CA ALA A 83 8.50 9.30 3.89
C ALA A 83 7.38 10.09 3.17
N THR A 84 7.25 11.39 3.48
CA THR A 84 6.27 12.26 2.82
C THR A 84 6.63 12.55 1.37
N ALA A 85 7.91 12.75 1.05
CA ALA A 85 8.38 12.88 -0.32
C ALA A 85 8.01 11.65 -1.15
N ALA A 86 8.29 10.45 -0.63
CA ALA A 86 7.97 9.21 -1.33
C ALA A 86 6.47 8.99 -1.49
N ALA A 87 5.69 9.10 -0.42
CA ALA A 87 4.25 8.91 -0.47
C ALA A 87 3.57 9.97 -1.37
N GLY A 88 4.02 11.22 -1.30
CA GLY A 88 3.52 12.31 -2.13
C GLY A 88 3.81 12.10 -3.61
N ALA A 89 5.05 11.78 -3.97
CA ALA A 89 5.44 11.50 -5.35
C ALA A 89 4.65 10.32 -5.94
N LEU A 90 4.52 9.23 -5.19
CA LEU A 90 3.76 8.05 -5.59
C LEU A 90 2.25 8.34 -5.70
N GLY A 91 1.70 9.14 -4.79
CA GLY A 91 0.30 9.58 -4.84
C GLY A 91 -0.01 10.41 -6.09
N ILE A 92 0.83 11.40 -6.39
CA ILE A 92 0.70 12.23 -7.60
C ILE A 92 0.81 11.34 -8.86
N SER A 93 1.80 10.46 -8.90
CA SER A 93 2.02 9.54 -10.02
C SER A 93 0.85 8.60 -10.24
N LEU A 94 0.23 8.11 -9.15
CA LEU A 94 -0.97 7.30 -9.23
C LEU A 94 -2.12 8.09 -9.87
N VAL A 95 -2.34 9.36 -9.52
CA VAL A 95 -3.40 10.17 -10.14
C VAL A 95 -3.22 10.23 -11.65
N PHE A 96 -2.00 10.48 -12.13
CA PHE A 96 -1.69 10.43 -13.55
C PHE A 96 -1.91 9.03 -14.16
N GLY A 97 -1.50 7.97 -13.45
CA GLY A 97 -1.71 6.58 -13.84
C GLY A 97 -3.19 6.21 -14.00
N VAL A 98 -4.03 6.58 -13.02
CA VAL A 98 -5.47 6.34 -13.03
C VAL A 98 -6.14 7.10 -14.17
N VAL A 99 -5.80 8.38 -14.37
CA VAL A 99 -6.36 9.18 -15.47
C VAL A 99 -5.98 8.59 -16.83
N SER A 100 -4.71 8.20 -16.99
CA SER A 100 -4.21 7.57 -18.22
C SER A 100 -4.88 6.22 -18.49
N ALA A 101 -5.04 5.40 -17.45
CA ALA A 101 -5.74 4.12 -17.52
C ALA A 101 -7.23 4.30 -17.86
N ARG A 102 -7.93 5.23 -17.21
CA ARG A 102 -9.34 5.56 -17.51
C ARG A 102 -9.54 5.98 -18.96
N ARG A 103 -8.67 6.87 -19.46
CA ARG A 103 -8.73 7.35 -20.85
C ARG A 103 -8.42 6.25 -21.88
N THR A 104 -7.68 5.21 -21.50
CA THR A 104 -7.25 4.17 -22.42
C THR A 104 -8.14 2.92 -22.37
N ALA A 105 -8.56 2.50 -21.18
CA ALA A 105 -9.36 1.30 -20.97
C ALA A 105 -10.87 1.58 -20.87
N GLY A 106 -11.29 2.85 -20.85
CA GLY A 106 -12.71 3.25 -20.78
C GLY A 106 -13.37 3.07 -19.41
N ALA A 107 -12.79 2.26 -18.53
CA ALA A 107 -13.25 2.07 -17.15
C ALA A 107 -12.06 1.82 -16.22
N PHE A 108 -12.13 2.35 -15.00
CA PHE A 108 -11.17 2.07 -13.94
C PHE A 108 -11.91 2.10 -12.61
N ILE A 109 -11.91 0.95 -11.92
CA ILE A 109 -12.52 0.62 -10.61
C ILE A 109 -13.81 1.39 -10.30
N PRO A 110 -14.98 0.72 -10.21
CA PRO A 110 -16.21 1.35 -9.79
C PRO A 110 -16.02 2.16 -8.50
N LEU A 111 -16.44 3.43 -8.49
CA LEU A 111 -16.23 4.33 -7.35
C LEU A 111 -16.80 3.76 -6.05
N LYS A 112 -17.89 2.99 -6.15
CA LYS A 112 -18.54 2.30 -5.04
C LYS A 112 -17.63 1.25 -4.38
N THR A 113 -16.94 0.43 -5.18
CA THR A 113 -15.98 -0.57 -4.68
C THR A 113 -14.77 0.13 -4.05
N ALA A 114 -14.25 1.18 -4.70
CA ALA A 114 -13.14 1.96 -4.13
C ALA A 114 -13.50 2.57 -2.77
N LEU A 115 -14.72 3.11 -2.62
CA LEU A 115 -15.20 3.68 -1.36
C LEU A 115 -15.36 2.60 -0.28
N ARG A 116 -15.98 1.46 -0.61
CA ARG A 116 -16.19 0.35 0.35
C ARG A 116 -14.87 -0.25 0.84
N VAL A 117 -13.95 -0.52 -0.07
CA VAL A 117 -12.61 -1.01 0.27
C VAL A 117 -11.87 0.03 1.10
N GLY A 118 -11.96 1.31 0.73
CA GLY A 118 -11.40 2.41 1.51
C GLY A 118 -11.93 2.47 2.95
N ILE A 119 -13.24 2.25 3.14
CA ILE A 119 -13.85 2.18 4.47
C ILE A 119 -13.33 0.97 5.25
N CYS A 120 -13.25 -0.23 4.64
CA CYS A 120 -12.68 -1.40 5.31
C CYS A 120 -11.22 -1.16 5.74
N ILE A 121 -10.41 -0.53 4.89
CA ILE A 121 -9.03 -0.18 5.21
C ILE A 121 -9.01 0.81 6.39
N ALA A 122 -9.84 1.85 6.36
CA ALA A 122 -9.91 2.85 7.43
C ALA A 122 -10.33 2.25 8.78
N VAL A 123 -11.35 1.40 8.79
CA VAL A 123 -11.82 0.69 10.00
C VAL A 123 -10.73 -0.23 10.55
N THR A 124 -10.08 -1.02 9.68
CA THR A 124 -9.04 -1.95 10.11
C THR A 124 -7.80 -1.21 10.60
N ALA A 125 -7.43 -0.10 9.95
CA ALA A 125 -6.35 0.77 10.40
C ALA A 125 -6.68 1.41 11.76
N ALA A 126 -7.91 1.87 11.96
CA ALA A 126 -8.37 2.42 13.24
C ALA A 126 -8.29 1.36 14.34
N LEU A 127 -8.81 0.15 14.11
CA LEU A 127 -8.71 -0.96 15.06
C LEU A 127 -7.25 -1.28 15.40
N GLY A 128 -6.37 -1.31 14.40
CA GLY A 128 -4.93 -1.52 14.59
C GLY A 128 -4.22 -0.40 15.36
N MET A 129 -4.77 0.81 15.40
CA MET A 129 -4.25 1.92 16.22
C MET A 129 -4.64 1.80 17.69
N TYR A 130 -5.78 1.18 18.00
CA TYR A 130 -6.27 0.99 19.37
C TYR A 130 -5.81 -0.32 20.02
N LEU A 131 -5.16 -1.23 19.29
CA LEU A 131 -4.61 -2.46 19.88
C LEU A 131 -3.44 -2.14 20.84
N PRO A 132 -3.44 -2.70 22.07
CA PRO A 132 -2.37 -2.47 23.04
C PRO A 132 -1.01 -2.99 22.52
N ARG A 133 0.08 -2.37 22.97
CA ARG A 133 1.45 -2.71 22.57
C ARG A 133 1.84 -4.08 23.13
N PHE A 134 1.68 -5.13 22.33
CA PHE A 134 2.08 -6.48 22.73
C PHE A 134 3.59 -6.73 22.57
N GLY A 135 4.12 -7.72 23.29
CA GLY A 135 5.53 -8.15 23.20
C GLY A 135 5.89 -8.78 21.84
N LYS A 136 7.20 -8.91 21.56
CA LYS A 136 7.80 -9.30 20.25
C LYS A 136 7.14 -10.52 19.58
N VAL A 137 6.77 -11.54 20.34
CA VAL A 137 6.19 -12.79 19.82
C VAL A 137 4.71 -12.63 19.49
N VAL A 138 3.99 -11.88 20.32
CA VAL A 138 2.55 -11.67 20.15
C VAL A 138 2.26 -10.77 18.95
N THR A 139 3.12 -9.80 18.65
CA THR A 139 2.98 -8.98 17.43
C THR A 139 3.17 -9.77 16.14
N LEU A 140 3.97 -10.84 16.15
CA LEU A 140 4.12 -11.74 15.00
C LEU A 140 2.83 -12.53 14.72
N LEU A 141 2.06 -12.86 15.76
CA LEU A 141 0.76 -13.55 15.64
C LEU A 141 -0.41 -12.59 15.37
N VAL A 142 -0.37 -11.38 15.92
CA VAL A 142 -1.42 -10.38 15.76
C VAL A 142 -1.45 -9.81 14.33
N ALA A 143 -0.29 -9.64 13.68
CA ALA A 143 -0.23 -9.14 12.31
C ALA A 143 -1.04 -9.99 11.29
N PRO A 144 -0.85 -11.33 11.19
CA PRO A 144 -1.66 -12.16 10.32
C PRO A 144 -3.12 -12.24 10.77
N ALA A 145 -3.41 -12.16 12.07
CA ALA A 145 -4.79 -12.13 12.57
C ALA A 145 -5.55 -10.88 12.10
N ILE A 146 -4.92 -9.70 12.10
CA ILE A 146 -5.52 -8.46 11.56
C ILE A 146 -5.73 -8.58 10.04
N ALA A 147 -4.75 -9.14 9.32
CA ALA A 147 -4.89 -9.38 7.88
C ALA A 147 -6.04 -10.34 7.56
N LEU A 148 -6.19 -11.42 8.33
CA LEU A 148 -7.32 -12.34 8.26
C LEU A 148 -8.65 -11.64 8.56
N GLY A 149 -8.70 -10.81 9.61
CA GLY A 149 -9.88 -10.02 9.95
C GLY A 149 -10.33 -9.09 8.81
N TYR A 150 -9.38 -8.44 8.14
CA TYR A 150 -9.66 -7.62 6.96
C TYR A 150 -10.25 -8.45 5.80
N VAL A 151 -9.67 -9.62 5.52
CA VAL A 151 -10.19 -10.53 4.47
C VAL A 151 -11.60 -10.99 4.80
N VAL A 152 -11.86 -11.38 6.06
CA VAL A 152 -13.22 -11.76 6.50
C VAL A 152 -14.20 -10.60 6.34
N ALA A 153 -13.82 -9.37 6.71
CA ALA A 153 -14.67 -8.21 6.53
C ALA A 153 -15.01 -7.95 5.05
N LEU A 154 -14.06 -8.12 4.13
CA LEU A 154 -14.31 -8.00 2.69
C LEU A 154 -15.24 -9.10 2.15
N VAL A 155 -15.13 -10.33 2.67
CA VAL A 155 -16.04 -11.44 2.32
C VAL A 155 -17.46 -11.14 2.82
N VAL A 156 -17.60 -10.66 4.07
CA VAL A 156 -18.91 -10.32 4.65
C VAL A 156 -19.57 -9.15 3.92
N MET A 157 -18.78 -8.15 3.49
CA MET A 157 -19.27 -7.03 2.65
C MET A 157 -19.67 -7.46 1.23
N GLY A 158 -19.40 -8.71 0.84
CA GLY A 158 -19.75 -9.26 -0.47
C GLY A 158 -18.90 -8.76 -1.63
N GLU A 159 -17.75 -8.12 -1.36
CA GLU A 159 -16.83 -7.64 -2.39
C GLU A 159 -15.89 -8.74 -2.90
N LEU A 160 -15.65 -9.80 -2.10
CA LEU A 160 -15.08 -11.05 -2.61
C LEU A 160 -16.23 -11.98 -3.04
N GLY A 161 -16.35 -12.19 -4.35
CA GLY A 161 -17.32 -13.12 -4.90
C GLY A 161 -16.95 -14.58 -4.63
N LYS A 162 -17.87 -15.50 -4.93
CA LYS A 162 -17.60 -16.94 -4.88
C LYS A 162 -16.43 -17.37 -5.78
N SER A 163 -16.16 -16.63 -6.87
CA SER A 163 -15.01 -16.89 -7.76
C SER A 163 -13.68 -16.51 -7.13
N ASP A 164 -13.61 -15.40 -6.39
CA ASP A 164 -12.39 -14.95 -5.72
C ASP A 164 -12.03 -15.91 -4.58
N LEU A 165 -13.05 -16.33 -3.82
CA LEU A 165 -12.87 -17.33 -2.77
C LEU A 165 -12.41 -18.68 -3.34
N ALA A 166 -12.98 -19.11 -4.47
CA ALA A 166 -12.56 -20.33 -5.17
C ALA A 166 -11.10 -20.25 -5.66
N MET A 167 -10.66 -19.09 -6.14
CA MET A 167 -9.26 -18.86 -6.54
C MET A 167 -8.30 -18.94 -5.34
N VAL A 168 -8.67 -18.35 -4.20
CA VAL A 168 -7.89 -18.45 -2.95
C VAL A 168 -7.84 -19.90 -2.44
N LEU A 169 -8.98 -20.59 -2.44
CA LEU A 169 -9.07 -22.01 -2.06
C LEU A 169 -8.25 -22.91 -3.00
N ALA A 170 -8.12 -22.56 -4.27
CA ALA A 170 -7.30 -23.30 -5.23
C ALA A 170 -5.79 -23.16 -4.98
N ILE A 171 -5.35 -22.03 -4.41
CA ILE A 171 -3.94 -21.81 -4.02
C ILE A 171 -3.63 -22.51 -2.70
N VAL A 172 -4.57 -22.50 -1.74
CA VAL A 172 -4.41 -23.11 -0.42
C VAL A 172 -4.52 -24.64 -0.49
N ARG A 173 -5.32 -25.18 -1.42
CA ARG A 173 -5.40 -26.62 -1.61
C ARG A 173 -4.08 -27.14 -2.20
N PRO A 174 -3.37 -28.05 -1.50
CA PRO A 174 -2.18 -28.64 -2.06
C PRO A 174 -2.55 -29.37 -3.35
N LYS A 175 -1.83 -29.06 -4.44
CA LYS A 175 -1.93 -29.78 -5.70
C LYS A 175 -1.64 -31.25 -5.41
N LYS A 176 -2.68 -32.09 -5.41
CA LYS A 176 -2.52 -33.55 -5.36
C LYS A 176 -1.65 -33.91 -6.57
N ARG A 177 -0.37 -34.20 -6.34
CA ARG A 177 0.50 -34.81 -7.36
C ARG A 177 -0.14 -36.17 -7.66
N ALA A 178 -0.70 -36.30 -8.85
CA ALA A 178 -1.05 -37.58 -9.45
C ALA A 178 0.24 -38.28 -9.87
#